data_AF-A0A7K3G9B2-F1
#
_entry.id   AF-A0A7K3G9B2-F1
#
_cell.length_a   1.000
_cell.length_b   1.000
_cell.length_c   1.000
_cell.angle_alpha   90.00
_cell.angle_beta   90.00
_cell.angle_gamma   90.00
#
_symmetry.space_group_name_H-M   'P 1'
#
loop_
_entity.id
_entity.type
_entity.pdbx_description
1 polymer ?
#
loop_
_entity_poly.entity_id
_entity_poly.type
_entity_poly.pdbx_seq_one_letter_code
_entity_poly.pdbx_strand_id
1 'polypeptide(L)'
;AGTPPHDPRVPPQGRFSVPRQRGTDRGPGQRVSSGDIAALRSVGDLFRTLDHAYGGGHARQALVRYLEHEAEPMLRGTYGESTGRRLFAAAADLTRLAGWTSYDIAAHGLAQRYFVQALRLAQAAGDRAYGSYVLLTMSCQAVYLGHGREAVQLARVAQQGVGPAAPPVVQAMLHAVEARGHAVLGEARACSASQLRAERALGTARPGDEVPYWARAFDEAQLADELAHCHRDLQQYRTAAQHAERSLQLRAPGFARSRLFCRVVLATSRLALGELEQACALGAEAAKEASEMRSARAVEYVRDFERRLEPYRDAAAARTYRDRVAAIG
;
A
#
# COMPACT_ATOMS: atom_id res chain seq x y z
N ALA A 1 61.81 -52.06 15.06
CA ALA A 1 61.65 -50.73 14.42
C ALA A 1 60.16 -50.45 14.29
N GLY A 2 59.59 -49.75 15.27
CA GLY A 2 58.16 -49.45 15.34
C GLY A 2 57.97 -47.95 15.36
N THR A 3 57.28 -47.43 14.35
CA THR A 3 56.96 -46.02 14.14
C THR A 3 56.03 -45.52 15.25
N PRO A 4 56.30 -44.38 15.92
CA PRO A 4 55.37 -43.80 16.88
C PRO A 4 54.17 -43.12 16.16
N PRO A 5 53.01 -42.96 16.84
CA PRO A 5 51.80 -42.44 16.22
C PRO A 5 51.88 -40.95 15.93
N HIS A 6 51.25 -40.56 14.83
CA HIS A 6 51.08 -39.19 14.34
C HIS A 6 50.14 -38.42 15.27
N ASP A 7 50.64 -37.37 15.93
CA ASP A 7 49.82 -36.42 16.69
C ASP A 7 49.35 -35.31 15.71
N PRO A 8 48.05 -35.13 15.45
CA PRO A 8 47.60 -34.07 14.55
C PRO A 8 47.73 -32.71 15.24
N ARG A 9 48.77 -31.96 14.85
CA ARG A 9 48.93 -30.56 15.24
C ARG A 9 47.68 -29.76 14.85
N VAL A 10 46.92 -29.31 15.84
CA VAL A 10 45.85 -28.32 15.65
C VAL A 10 46.51 -27.01 15.18
N PRO A 11 46.12 -26.45 14.03
CA PRO A 11 46.67 -25.17 13.60
C PRO A 11 46.25 -24.06 14.57
N PRO A 12 47.10 -23.05 14.82
CA PRO A 12 46.76 -21.98 15.75
C PRO A 12 45.51 -21.27 15.27
N GLN A 13 44.50 -21.18 16.14
CA GLN A 13 43.30 -20.40 15.90
C GLN A 13 43.73 -18.94 15.70
N GLY A 14 43.76 -18.51 14.44
CA GLY A 14 43.94 -17.11 14.10
C GLY A 14 42.86 -16.33 14.83
N ARG A 15 43.25 -15.45 15.75
CA ARG A 15 42.34 -14.46 16.33
C ARG A 15 41.82 -13.65 15.16
N PHE A 16 40.57 -13.87 14.76
CA PHE A 16 39.87 -12.95 13.88
C PHE A 16 39.78 -11.61 14.59
N SER A 17 40.72 -10.71 14.30
CA SER A 17 40.58 -9.31 14.63
C SER A 17 39.41 -8.79 13.81
N VAL A 18 38.25 -8.65 14.45
CA VAL A 18 37.11 -7.92 13.88
C VAL A 18 37.64 -6.53 13.53
N PRO A 19 37.64 -6.12 12.25
CA PRO A 19 38.04 -4.76 11.92
C PRO A 19 37.18 -3.81 12.74
N ARG A 20 37.81 -2.88 13.46
CA ARG A 20 37.11 -1.78 14.13
C ARG A 20 36.12 -1.20 13.12
N GLN A 21 34.81 -1.31 13.41
CA GLN A 21 33.78 -0.63 12.65
C GLN A 21 34.20 0.84 12.56
N ARG A 22 34.49 1.33 11.35
CA ARG A 22 34.42 2.77 11.11
C ARG A 22 32.99 3.15 11.46
N GLY A 23 32.79 3.95 12.50
CA GLY A 23 31.48 4.51 12.78
C GLY A 23 31.01 5.25 11.54
N THR A 24 30.04 4.67 10.83
CA THR A 24 29.40 5.27 9.66
C THR A 24 28.24 6.16 10.05
N ASP A 25 28.00 6.35 11.36
CA ASP A 25 26.96 7.24 11.86
C ASP A 25 27.20 8.66 11.37
N ARG A 26 26.20 9.20 10.66
CA ARG A 26 26.23 10.58 10.20
C ARG A 26 26.09 11.52 11.39
N GLY A 27 27.16 12.23 11.70
CA GLY A 27 27.14 13.30 12.68
C GLY A 27 26.31 14.51 12.20
N PRO A 28 25.78 15.33 13.12
CA PRO A 28 25.10 16.57 12.78
C PRO A 28 26.02 17.50 11.96
N GLY A 29 25.46 18.21 10.99
CA GLY A 29 26.18 19.18 10.14
C GLY A 29 26.90 18.60 8.92
N GLN A 30 26.88 17.28 8.71
CA GLN A 30 27.45 16.66 7.50
C GLN A 30 26.73 17.14 6.22
N ARG A 31 27.50 17.29 5.14
CA ARG A 31 26.99 17.74 3.83
C ARG A 31 26.20 16.63 3.15
N VAL A 32 24.96 16.92 2.76
CA VAL A 32 24.12 15.96 2.03
C VAL A 32 24.47 15.97 0.54
N SER A 33 24.73 14.78 0.00
CA SER A 33 25.07 14.53 -1.40
C SER A 33 23.83 14.12 -2.21
N SER A 34 23.94 14.20 -3.55
CA SER A 34 22.93 13.64 -4.45
C SER A 34 22.80 12.13 -4.35
N GLY A 35 23.89 11.43 -4.02
CA GLY A 35 23.92 9.98 -3.80
C GLY A 35 23.10 9.56 -2.59
N ASP A 36 23.11 10.38 -1.53
CA ASP A 36 22.33 10.13 -0.32
C ASP A 36 20.83 10.15 -0.62
N ILE A 37 20.39 11.16 -1.38
CA ILE A 37 18.99 11.30 -1.81
C ILE A 37 18.60 10.15 -2.75
N ALA A 38 19.50 9.73 -3.63
CA ALA A 38 19.28 8.56 -4.48
C ALA A 38 19.09 7.29 -3.65
N ALA A 39 19.91 7.08 -2.61
CA ALA A 39 19.77 5.96 -1.69
C ALA A 39 18.41 5.97 -0.95
N LEU A 40 17.96 7.14 -0.44
CA LEU A 40 16.63 7.28 0.17
C LEU A 40 15.51 6.82 -0.78
N ARG A 41 15.59 7.21 -2.06
CA ARG A 41 14.60 6.83 -3.07
C ARG A 41 14.62 5.32 -3.36
N SER A 42 15.80 4.74 -3.58
CA SER A 42 15.95 3.31 -3.83
C SER A 42 15.42 2.46 -2.67
N VAL A 43 15.68 2.90 -1.43
CA VAL A 43 15.13 2.24 -0.23
C VAL A 43 13.60 2.37 -0.17
N GLY A 44 13.05 3.51 -0.57
CA GLY A 44 11.60 3.67 -0.71
C GLY A 44 10.97 2.68 -1.68
N ASP A 45 11.60 2.46 -2.85
CA ASP A 45 11.12 1.51 -3.85
C ASP A 45 11.21 0.05 -3.37
N LEU A 46 12.30 -0.30 -2.67
CA LEU A 46 12.43 -1.60 -2.02
C LEU A 46 11.29 -1.84 -1.03
N PHE A 47 11.02 -0.87 -0.15
CA PHE A 47 9.97 -1.02 0.86
C PHE A 47 8.56 -1.04 0.27
N ARG A 48 8.29 -0.31 -0.83
CA ARG A 48 7.01 -0.45 -1.57
C ARG A 48 6.84 -1.84 -2.14
N THR A 49 7.89 -2.38 -2.75
CA THR A 49 7.83 -3.72 -3.35
C THR A 49 7.50 -4.77 -2.28
N LEU A 50 8.16 -4.70 -1.12
CA LEU A 50 7.85 -5.57 0.01
C LEU A 50 6.43 -5.36 0.55
N ASP A 51 5.97 -4.11 0.66
CA ASP A 51 4.63 -3.76 1.13
C ASP A 51 3.52 -4.30 0.21
N HIS A 52 3.71 -4.22 -1.12
CA HIS A 52 2.77 -4.78 -2.10
C HIS A 52 2.69 -6.31 -2.04
N ALA A 53 3.84 -6.97 -1.85
CA ALA A 53 3.95 -8.43 -1.91
C ALA A 53 3.63 -9.14 -0.59
N TYR A 54 3.93 -8.54 0.57
CA TYR A 54 3.86 -9.21 1.88
C TYR A 54 3.07 -8.44 2.95
N GLY A 55 2.52 -7.27 2.60
CA GLY A 55 1.82 -6.40 3.52
C GLY A 55 2.74 -5.44 4.29
N GLY A 56 2.14 -4.42 4.87
CA GLY A 56 2.86 -3.29 5.45
C GLY A 56 3.59 -3.63 6.74
N GLY A 57 3.18 -4.68 7.46
CA GLY A 57 3.82 -5.09 8.71
C GLY A 57 5.20 -5.72 8.51
N HIS A 58 5.53 -6.25 7.32
CA HIS A 58 6.78 -6.97 7.10
C HIS A 58 8.01 -6.05 7.18
N ALA A 59 7.95 -4.88 6.53
CA ALA A 59 9.11 -4.00 6.40
C ALA A 59 9.01 -2.70 7.21
N ARG A 60 7.90 -2.47 7.93
CA ARG A 60 7.64 -1.22 8.66
C ARG A 60 8.73 -0.86 9.66
N GLN A 61 9.18 -1.81 10.50
CA GLN A 61 10.18 -1.52 11.53
C GLN A 61 11.52 -1.10 10.92
N ALA A 62 11.94 -1.76 9.83
CA ALA A 62 13.15 -1.40 9.10
C ALA A 62 13.02 -0.02 8.45
N LEU A 63 11.85 0.29 7.85
CA LEU A 63 11.57 1.61 7.28
C LEU A 63 11.62 2.73 8.33
N VAL A 64 11.02 2.53 9.51
CA VAL A 64 11.05 3.52 10.59
C VAL A 64 12.47 3.74 11.11
N ARG A 65 13.24 2.65 11.32
CA ARG A 65 14.65 2.79 11.72
C ARG A 65 15.47 3.54 10.68
N TYR A 66 15.25 3.27 9.39
CA TYR A 66 15.93 3.97 8.31
C TYR A 66 15.56 5.47 8.27
N LEU A 67 14.29 5.81 8.52
CA LEU A 67 13.88 7.21 8.69
C LEU A 67 14.61 7.90 9.85
N GLU A 68 14.71 7.24 11.00
CA GLU A 68 15.33 7.77 12.23
C GLU A 68 16.86 7.91 12.12
N HIS A 69 17.54 6.93 11.49
CA HIS A 69 19.00 6.86 11.49
C HIS A 69 19.65 7.43 10.22
N GLU A 70 18.91 7.51 9.11
CA GLU A 70 19.44 8.04 7.85
C GLU A 70 18.76 9.36 7.45
N ALA A 71 17.43 9.35 7.29
CA ALA A 71 16.73 10.52 6.75
C ALA A 71 16.73 11.71 7.74
N GLU A 72 16.46 11.48 9.02
CA GLU A 72 16.41 12.53 10.03
C GLU A 72 17.76 13.26 10.23
N PRO A 73 18.91 12.57 10.35
CA PRO A 73 20.21 13.24 10.36
C PRO A 73 20.50 14.03 9.08
N MET A 74 20.13 13.50 7.91
CA MET A 74 20.28 14.24 6.64
C MET A 74 19.47 15.54 6.64
N LEU A 75 18.24 15.55 7.18
CA LEU A 75 17.41 16.75 7.29
C LEU A 75 17.97 17.80 8.26
N ARG A 76 18.89 17.42 9.16
CA ARG A 76 19.64 18.33 10.03
C ARG A 76 21.07 18.61 9.53
N GLY A 77 21.41 18.12 8.33
CA GLY A 77 22.70 18.32 7.69
C GLY A 77 22.83 19.67 7.01
N THR A 78 23.91 19.83 6.23
CA THR A 78 24.16 21.03 5.43
C THR A 78 23.88 20.76 3.95
N TYR A 79 23.10 21.63 3.31
CA TYR A 79 22.74 21.55 1.90
C TYR A 79 22.26 22.89 1.37
N GLY A 80 22.42 23.11 0.06
CA GLY A 80 21.80 24.23 -0.64
C GLY A 80 20.32 23.98 -0.94
N GLU A 81 19.61 25.02 -1.36
CA GLU A 81 18.16 25.01 -1.59
C GLU A 81 17.67 23.88 -2.51
N SER A 82 18.32 23.69 -3.67
CA SER A 82 17.96 22.64 -4.64
C SER A 82 18.09 21.22 -4.07
N THR A 83 19.20 20.95 -3.36
CA THR A 83 19.41 19.68 -2.68
C THR A 83 18.42 19.49 -1.54
N GLY A 84 18.15 20.56 -0.77
CA GLY A 84 17.15 20.57 0.29
C GLY A 84 15.78 20.16 -0.22
N ARG A 85 15.26 20.78 -1.28
CA ARG A 85 13.95 20.40 -1.86
C ARG A 85 13.87 18.92 -2.23
N ARG A 86 14.92 18.40 -2.88
CA ARG A 86 14.98 16.98 -3.27
C ARG A 86 15.06 16.03 -2.07
N LEU A 87 15.76 16.44 -1.02
CA LEU A 87 15.85 15.69 0.24
C LEU A 87 14.50 15.67 0.96
N PHE A 88 13.85 16.83 1.11
CA PHE A 88 12.51 16.93 1.70
C PHE A 88 11.47 16.11 0.93
N ALA A 89 11.54 16.08 -0.41
CA ALA A 89 10.67 15.23 -1.22
C ALA A 89 10.90 13.73 -0.95
N ALA A 90 12.17 13.28 -0.89
CA ALA A 90 12.49 11.89 -0.58
C ALA A 90 12.07 11.51 0.86
N ALA A 91 12.26 12.42 1.83
CA ALA A 91 11.83 12.22 3.20
C ALA A 91 10.30 12.18 3.33
N ALA A 92 9.58 13.05 2.61
CA ALA A 92 8.12 13.03 2.53
C ALA A 92 7.63 11.67 2.02
N ASP A 93 8.34 11.13 1.02
CA ASP A 93 7.99 9.86 0.41
C ASP A 93 8.10 8.66 1.35
N LEU A 94 9.24 8.56 2.05
CA LEU A 94 9.45 7.53 3.07
C LEU A 94 8.52 7.70 4.26
N THR A 95 8.27 8.94 4.69
CA THR A 95 7.37 9.24 5.82
C THR A 95 5.92 8.86 5.49
N ARG A 96 5.45 9.16 4.29
CA ARG A 96 4.12 8.72 3.83
C ARG A 96 4.06 7.19 3.74
N LEU A 97 5.11 6.52 3.28
CA LEU A 97 5.18 5.05 3.27
C LEU A 97 5.13 4.47 4.69
N ALA A 98 5.76 5.11 5.69
CA ALA A 98 5.65 4.72 7.09
C ALA A 98 4.21 4.91 7.62
N GLY A 99 3.51 5.95 7.14
CA GLY A 99 2.08 6.13 7.38
C GLY A 99 1.24 5.01 6.76
N TRP A 100 1.49 4.67 5.49
CA TRP A 100 0.77 3.62 4.76
C TRP A 100 0.94 2.23 5.38
N THR A 101 2.17 1.87 5.73
CA THR A 101 2.47 0.60 6.40
C THR A 101 1.90 0.54 7.82
N SER A 102 1.85 1.67 8.54
CA SER A 102 1.17 1.78 9.84
C SER A 102 -0.34 1.63 9.69
N TYR A 103 -0.93 2.20 8.64
CA TYR A 103 -2.33 2.01 8.30
C TYR A 103 -2.65 0.53 8.00
N ASP A 104 -1.76 -0.16 7.28
CA ASP A 104 -1.96 -1.56 6.91
C ASP A 104 -1.97 -2.54 8.11
N ILE A 105 -1.31 -2.17 9.21
CA ILE A 105 -1.33 -2.90 10.48
C ILE A 105 -2.35 -2.32 11.49
N ALA A 106 -3.30 -1.53 11.02
CA ALA A 106 -4.36 -0.90 11.83
C ALA A 106 -3.88 0.08 12.94
N ALA A 107 -2.63 0.57 12.86
CA ALA A 107 -2.13 1.63 13.73
C ALA A 107 -2.58 3.03 13.24
N HIS A 108 -3.90 3.25 13.18
CA HIS A 108 -4.51 4.38 12.46
C HIS A 108 -4.08 5.76 12.96
N GLY A 109 -4.07 5.98 14.28
CA GLY A 109 -3.61 7.26 14.86
C GLY A 109 -2.14 7.56 14.54
N LEU A 110 -1.30 6.54 14.53
CA LEU A 110 0.11 6.68 14.15
C LEU A 110 0.27 6.96 12.65
N ALA A 111 -0.51 6.27 11.81
CA ALA A 111 -0.54 6.52 10.38
C ALA A 111 -0.91 7.97 10.05
N GLN A 112 -1.93 8.52 10.71
CA GLN A 112 -2.33 9.94 10.57
C GLN A 112 -1.19 10.90 10.92
N ARG A 113 -0.47 10.65 12.03
CA ARG A 113 0.70 11.48 12.41
C ARG A 113 1.78 11.48 11.33
N TYR A 114 2.08 10.30 10.75
CA TYR A 114 3.03 10.22 9.64
C TYR A 114 2.53 10.93 8.39
N PHE A 115 1.25 10.81 8.02
CA PHE A 115 0.71 11.53 6.86
C PHE A 115 0.77 13.05 7.03
N VAL A 116 0.43 13.57 8.21
CA VAL A 116 0.56 15.01 8.51
C VAL A 116 2.03 15.46 8.43
N GLN A 117 2.96 14.66 8.93
CA GLN A 117 4.39 14.95 8.80
C GLN A 117 4.85 14.93 7.34
N ALA A 118 4.39 13.96 6.55
CA ALA A 118 4.69 13.88 5.13
C ALA A 118 4.15 15.07 4.34
N LEU A 119 2.97 15.60 4.68
CA LEU A 119 2.43 16.84 4.10
C LEU A 119 3.35 18.04 4.36
N ARG A 120 3.85 18.19 5.59
CA ARG A 120 4.79 19.27 5.96
C ARG A 120 6.11 19.14 5.19
N LEU A 121 6.62 17.92 5.05
CA LEU A 121 7.83 17.66 4.27
C LEU A 121 7.62 17.94 2.77
N ALA A 122 6.48 17.56 2.21
CA ALA A 122 6.13 17.86 0.82
C ALA A 122 5.99 19.38 0.59
N GLN A 123 5.42 20.10 1.56
CA GLN A 123 5.38 21.57 1.53
C GLN A 123 6.78 22.18 1.58
N ALA A 124 7.66 21.71 2.45
CA ALA A 124 9.06 22.15 2.52
C ALA A 124 9.84 21.82 1.22
N ALA A 125 9.47 20.75 0.52
CA ALA A 125 10.01 20.42 -0.79
C ALA A 125 9.48 21.32 -1.92
N GLY A 126 8.39 22.07 -1.68
CA GLY A 126 7.65 22.76 -2.73
C GLY A 126 6.90 21.82 -3.68
N ASP A 127 6.67 20.56 -3.29
CA ASP A 127 6.07 19.52 -4.12
C ASP A 127 4.58 19.36 -3.80
N ARG A 128 3.78 20.26 -4.37
CA ARG A 128 2.32 20.28 -4.20
C ARG A 128 1.62 19.04 -4.78
N ALA A 129 2.18 18.48 -5.86
CA ALA A 129 1.66 17.26 -6.47
C ALA A 129 1.84 16.07 -5.52
N TYR A 130 3.01 15.94 -4.89
CA TYR A 130 3.25 14.92 -3.88
C TYR A 130 2.39 15.12 -2.62
N GLY A 131 2.19 16.37 -2.18
CA GLY A 131 1.26 16.67 -1.09
C GLY A 131 -0.17 16.17 -1.38
N SER A 132 -0.61 16.26 -2.63
CA SER A 132 -1.90 15.73 -3.07
C SER A 132 -1.96 14.20 -3.01
N TYR A 133 -0.86 13.52 -3.32
CA TYR A 133 -0.76 12.08 -3.14
C TYR A 133 -0.84 11.66 -1.66
N VAL A 134 -0.27 12.45 -0.74
CA VAL A 134 -0.45 12.21 0.70
C VAL A 134 -1.92 12.36 1.11
N LEU A 135 -2.60 13.41 0.67
CA LEU A 135 -4.04 13.58 0.92
C LEU A 135 -4.89 12.43 0.35
N LEU A 136 -4.53 11.92 -0.82
CA LEU A 136 -5.14 10.72 -1.39
C LEU A 136 -4.97 9.52 -0.45
N THR A 137 -3.78 9.27 0.08
CA THR A 137 -3.58 8.15 1.03
C THR A 137 -4.37 8.31 2.33
N MET A 138 -4.55 9.54 2.81
CA MET A 138 -5.44 9.84 3.94
C MET A 138 -6.91 9.56 3.59
N SER A 139 -7.33 9.88 2.37
CA SER A 139 -8.68 9.58 1.88
C SER A 139 -8.93 8.07 1.84
N CYS A 140 -7.98 7.27 1.34
CA CYS A 140 -8.07 5.80 1.37
C CYS A 140 -8.24 5.25 2.80
N GLN A 141 -7.54 5.84 3.79
CA GLN A 141 -7.72 5.45 5.19
C GLN A 141 -9.11 5.85 5.71
N ALA A 142 -9.60 7.04 5.36
CA ALA A 142 -10.92 7.51 5.78
C ALA A 142 -12.03 6.61 5.21
N VAL A 143 -11.92 6.19 3.94
CA VAL A 143 -12.80 5.18 3.33
C VAL A 143 -12.83 3.89 4.14
N TYR A 144 -11.67 3.35 4.50
CA TYR A 144 -11.57 2.10 5.26
C TYR A 144 -12.18 2.21 6.66
N LEU A 145 -12.11 3.39 7.28
CA LEU A 145 -12.71 3.65 8.59
C LEU A 145 -14.20 4.04 8.53
N GLY A 146 -14.81 4.07 7.33
CA GLY A 146 -16.21 4.48 7.16
C GLY A 146 -16.44 5.99 7.22
N HIS A 147 -15.38 6.80 7.23
CA HIS A 147 -15.44 8.27 7.27
C HIS A 147 -15.58 8.85 5.84
N GLY A 148 -16.73 8.59 5.22
CA GLY A 148 -16.96 8.91 3.80
C GLY A 148 -16.92 10.41 3.47
N ARG A 149 -17.41 11.29 4.37
CA ARG A 149 -17.40 12.75 4.15
C ARG A 149 -15.98 13.29 4.11
N GLU A 150 -15.15 12.85 5.06
CA GLU A 150 -13.74 13.18 5.17
C GLU A 150 -12.98 12.66 3.95
N ALA A 151 -13.28 11.43 3.50
CA ALA A 151 -12.68 10.85 2.31
C ALA A 151 -12.92 11.72 1.06
N VAL A 152 -14.17 12.13 0.81
CA VAL A 152 -14.54 13.01 -0.32
C VAL A 152 -13.84 14.36 -0.21
N GLN A 153 -13.81 14.97 0.99
CA GLN A 153 -13.14 16.26 1.19
C GLN A 153 -11.64 16.16 0.90
N LEU A 154 -10.95 15.15 1.42
CA LEU A 154 -9.52 14.92 1.19
C LEU A 154 -9.23 14.70 -0.30
N ALA A 155 -10.06 13.92 -1.00
CA ALA A 155 -9.92 13.68 -2.44
C ALA A 155 -10.09 14.98 -3.25
N ARG A 156 -11.06 15.83 -2.90
CA ARG A 156 -11.28 17.13 -3.58
C ARG A 156 -10.15 18.13 -3.33
N VAL A 157 -9.63 18.19 -2.11
CA VAL A 157 -8.46 19.04 -1.81
C VAL A 157 -7.23 18.53 -2.58
N ALA A 158 -7.06 17.21 -2.70
CA ALA A 158 -6.00 16.63 -3.52
C ALA A 158 -6.13 17.00 -5.02
N GLN A 159 -7.36 17.01 -5.57
CA GLN A 159 -7.62 17.48 -6.93
C GLN A 159 -7.22 18.96 -7.14
N GLN A 160 -7.56 19.83 -6.19
CA GLN A 160 -7.13 21.23 -6.21
C GLN A 160 -5.61 21.40 -6.02
N GLY A 161 -4.98 20.42 -5.36
CA GLY A 161 -3.55 20.38 -5.12
C GLY A 161 -2.74 20.14 -6.40
N VAL A 162 -3.11 19.14 -7.19
CA VAL A 162 -2.43 18.81 -8.45
C VAL A 162 -2.71 19.80 -9.59
N GLY A 163 -3.87 20.46 -9.55
CA GLY A 163 -4.29 21.44 -10.57
C GLY A 163 -4.70 20.83 -11.91
N PRO A 164 -5.14 21.66 -12.87
CA PRO A 164 -5.74 21.20 -14.13
C PRO A 164 -4.73 20.56 -15.10
N ALA A 165 -3.43 20.84 -14.93
CA ALA A 165 -2.36 20.28 -15.74
C ALA A 165 -1.87 18.90 -15.25
N ALA A 166 -2.53 18.32 -14.25
CA ALA A 166 -2.19 16.99 -13.75
C ALA A 166 -2.30 15.94 -14.86
N PRO A 167 -1.34 14.99 -14.97
CA PRO A 167 -1.41 13.93 -15.95
C PRO A 167 -2.73 13.14 -15.86
N PRO A 168 -3.28 12.63 -16.96
CA PRO A 168 -4.58 11.95 -16.96
C PRO A 168 -4.68 10.80 -15.96
N VAL A 169 -3.62 10.02 -15.79
CA VAL A 169 -3.52 8.93 -14.78
C VAL A 169 -3.70 9.46 -13.34
N VAL A 170 -3.13 10.63 -13.03
CA VAL A 170 -3.27 11.26 -11.71
C VAL A 170 -4.71 11.71 -11.48
N GLN A 171 -5.34 12.33 -12.49
CA GLN A 171 -6.74 12.73 -12.44
C GLN A 171 -7.66 11.52 -12.24
N ALA A 172 -7.41 10.44 -12.97
CA ALA A 172 -8.14 9.18 -12.86
C ALA A 172 -8.08 8.61 -11.44
N MET A 173 -6.87 8.54 -10.88
CA MET A 173 -6.66 8.06 -9.52
C MET A 173 -7.42 8.92 -8.49
N LEU A 174 -7.37 10.25 -8.60
CA LEU A 174 -8.06 11.15 -7.66
C LEU A 174 -9.58 11.03 -7.73
N HIS A 175 -10.15 10.89 -8.93
CA HIS A 175 -11.58 10.67 -9.12
C HIS A 175 -12.03 9.29 -8.62
N ALA A 176 -11.19 8.26 -8.76
CA ALA A 176 -11.48 6.93 -8.23
C ALA A 176 -11.60 6.95 -6.70
N VAL A 177 -10.69 7.64 -6.00
CA VAL A 177 -10.76 7.74 -4.53
C VAL A 177 -11.92 8.64 -4.06
N GLU A 178 -12.30 9.67 -4.83
CA GLU A 178 -13.55 10.43 -4.57
C GLU A 178 -14.78 9.53 -4.70
N ALA A 179 -14.83 8.66 -5.72
CA ALA A 179 -15.92 7.70 -5.91
C ALA A 179 -16.05 6.74 -4.72
N ARG A 180 -14.92 6.23 -4.20
CA ARG A 180 -14.89 5.39 -3.00
C ARG A 180 -15.50 6.10 -1.78
N GLY A 181 -15.21 7.39 -1.59
CA GLY A 181 -15.81 8.19 -0.53
C GLY A 181 -17.34 8.29 -0.66
N HIS A 182 -17.83 8.56 -1.87
CA HIS A 182 -19.28 8.60 -2.15
C HIS A 182 -19.95 7.23 -1.98
N ALA A 183 -19.28 6.14 -2.36
CA ALA A 183 -19.81 4.78 -2.20
C ALA A 183 -20.03 4.42 -0.72
N VAL A 184 -19.07 4.76 0.16
CA VAL A 184 -19.22 4.59 1.62
C VAL A 184 -20.42 5.37 2.19
N LEU A 185 -20.76 6.51 1.59
CA LEU A 185 -21.92 7.32 1.99
C LEU A 185 -23.26 6.81 1.40
N GLY A 186 -23.24 5.80 0.52
CA GLY A 186 -24.44 5.37 -0.20
C GLY A 186 -24.88 6.32 -1.32
N GLU A 187 -24.05 7.30 -1.69
CA GLU A 187 -24.38 8.35 -2.65
C GLU A 187 -24.18 7.87 -4.10
N ALA A 188 -25.02 6.92 -4.54
CA ALA A 188 -24.85 6.21 -5.81
C ALA A 188 -24.64 7.13 -7.03
N ARG A 189 -25.41 8.24 -7.14
CA ARG A 189 -25.28 9.19 -8.27
C ARG A 189 -23.92 9.91 -8.27
N ALA A 190 -23.46 10.36 -7.10
CA ALA A 190 -22.19 11.08 -6.97
C ALA A 190 -21.00 10.13 -7.16
N CYS A 191 -21.14 8.89 -6.68
CA CYS A 191 -20.20 7.81 -6.96
C CYS A 191 -20.08 7.59 -8.48
N SER A 192 -21.17 7.28 -9.18
CA SER A 192 -21.14 7.04 -10.63
C SER A 192 -20.60 8.21 -11.44
N ALA A 193 -20.92 9.45 -11.05
CA ALA A 193 -20.32 10.63 -11.69
C ALA A 193 -18.80 10.67 -11.53
N SER A 194 -18.27 10.32 -10.36
CA SER A 194 -16.83 10.26 -10.10
C SER A 194 -16.16 9.08 -10.80
N GLN A 195 -16.81 7.91 -10.84
CA GLN A 195 -16.35 6.74 -11.60
C GLN A 195 -16.18 7.07 -13.08
N LEU A 196 -17.19 7.71 -13.69
CA LEU A 196 -17.15 8.12 -15.09
C LEU A 196 -16.03 9.13 -15.39
N ARG A 197 -15.76 10.05 -14.46
CA ARG A 197 -14.60 10.97 -14.58
C ARG A 197 -13.28 10.21 -14.49
N ALA A 198 -13.17 9.22 -13.61
CA ALA A 198 -11.97 8.39 -13.48
C ALA A 198 -11.69 7.58 -14.75
N GLU A 199 -12.72 6.91 -15.29
CA GLU A 199 -12.63 6.14 -16.54
C GLU A 199 -12.25 7.03 -17.73
N ARG A 200 -12.89 8.20 -17.87
CA ARG A 200 -12.56 9.14 -18.95
C ARG A 200 -11.13 9.65 -18.86
N ALA A 201 -10.67 10.02 -17.66
CA ALA A 201 -9.31 10.49 -17.46
C ALA A 201 -8.29 9.39 -17.75
N LEU A 202 -8.55 8.14 -17.35
CA LEU A 202 -7.65 7.03 -17.67
C LEU A 202 -7.64 6.74 -19.19
N GLY A 203 -8.81 6.82 -19.84
CA GLY A 203 -8.95 6.60 -21.28
C GLY A 203 -8.26 7.64 -22.17
N THR A 204 -7.85 8.79 -21.63
CA THR A 204 -7.05 9.79 -22.36
C THR A 204 -5.55 9.68 -22.09
N ALA A 205 -5.11 8.83 -21.16
CA ALA A 205 -3.69 8.58 -20.90
C ALA A 205 -3.03 7.89 -22.11
N ARG A 206 -1.80 8.30 -22.43
CA ARG A 206 -1.06 7.79 -23.59
C ARG A 206 0.27 7.16 -23.17
N PRO A 207 0.75 6.14 -23.91
CA PRO A 207 2.13 5.68 -23.76
C PRO A 207 3.11 6.83 -23.97
N GLY A 208 4.02 7.03 -23.02
CA GLY A 208 5.02 8.11 -23.06
C GLY A 208 4.65 9.39 -22.30
N ASP A 209 3.43 9.49 -21.76
CA ASP A 209 3.08 10.60 -20.86
C ASP A 209 4.03 10.65 -19.65
N GLU A 210 4.40 11.86 -19.23
CA GLU A 210 5.20 12.04 -18.02
C GLU A 210 4.34 11.78 -16.78
N VAL A 211 4.47 10.59 -16.21
CA VAL A 211 3.73 10.16 -15.02
C VAL A 211 4.63 10.17 -13.77
N PRO A 212 4.24 10.90 -12.70
CA PRO A 212 4.93 10.84 -11.42
C PRO A 212 5.08 9.40 -10.93
N TYR A 213 6.23 9.04 -10.37
CA TYR A 213 6.55 7.67 -10.01
C TYR A 213 5.49 6.99 -9.12
N TRP A 214 4.87 7.75 -8.21
CA TRP A 214 3.82 7.27 -7.32
C TRP A 214 2.48 6.99 -8.00
N ALA A 215 2.25 7.49 -9.20
CA ALA A 215 1.05 7.23 -10.01
C ALA A 215 1.25 6.13 -11.05
N ARG A 216 2.49 5.68 -11.30
CA ARG A 216 2.80 4.72 -12.40
C ARG A 216 2.14 3.36 -12.24
N ALA A 217 1.80 2.97 -11.01
CA ALA A 217 1.11 1.71 -10.73
C ALA A 217 -0.42 1.81 -10.88
N PHE A 218 -0.97 3.00 -11.16
CA PHE A 218 -2.39 3.18 -11.41
C PHE A 218 -2.69 2.95 -12.90
N ASP A 219 -3.38 1.86 -13.17
CA ASP A 219 -3.73 1.37 -14.50
C ASP A 219 -5.19 0.89 -14.53
N GLU A 220 -5.59 0.24 -15.64
CA GLU A 220 -6.93 -0.34 -15.78
C GLU A 220 -7.24 -1.35 -14.67
N ALA A 221 -6.24 -2.12 -14.22
CA ALA A 221 -6.42 -3.10 -13.16
C ALA A 221 -6.69 -2.43 -11.80
N GLN A 222 -6.00 -1.32 -11.48
CA GLN A 222 -6.29 -0.53 -10.28
C GLN A 222 -7.63 0.20 -10.37
N LEU A 223 -7.96 0.77 -11.51
CA LEU A 223 -9.26 1.40 -11.67
C LEU A 223 -10.39 0.38 -11.47
N ALA A 224 -10.31 -0.78 -12.12
CA ALA A 224 -11.31 -1.85 -11.96
C ALA A 224 -11.45 -2.30 -10.49
N ASP A 225 -10.35 -2.42 -9.74
CA ASP A 225 -10.38 -2.72 -8.31
C ASP A 225 -11.14 -1.66 -7.50
N GLU A 226 -10.88 -0.37 -7.74
CA GLU A 226 -11.59 0.73 -7.05
C GLU A 226 -13.08 0.74 -7.39
N LEU A 227 -13.45 0.50 -8.66
CA LEU A 227 -14.84 0.43 -9.09
C LEU A 227 -15.56 -0.78 -8.46
N ALA A 228 -14.90 -1.94 -8.39
CA ALA A 228 -15.45 -3.13 -7.74
C ALA A 228 -15.81 -2.86 -6.28
N HIS A 229 -14.92 -2.18 -5.54
CA HIS A 229 -15.19 -1.76 -4.18
C HIS A 229 -16.36 -0.78 -4.08
N CYS A 230 -16.42 0.24 -4.97
CA CYS A 230 -17.55 1.17 -5.00
C CYS A 230 -18.88 0.44 -5.16
N HIS A 231 -18.97 -0.47 -6.13
CA HIS A 231 -20.19 -1.22 -6.40
C HIS A 231 -20.54 -2.19 -5.27
N ARG A 232 -19.55 -2.82 -4.62
CA ARG A 232 -19.80 -3.65 -3.43
C ARG A 232 -20.42 -2.82 -2.30
N ASP A 233 -19.86 -1.64 -2.02
CA ASP A 233 -20.31 -0.78 -0.92
C ASP A 233 -21.72 -0.22 -1.21
N LEU A 234 -22.06 0.00 -2.49
CA LEU A 234 -23.40 0.34 -2.96
C LEU A 234 -24.33 -0.87 -3.15
N GLN A 235 -23.90 -2.08 -2.76
CA GLN A 235 -24.67 -3.34 -2.89
C GLN A 235 -25.06 -3.70 -4.34
N GLN A 236 -24.31 -3.22 -5.32
CA GLN A 236 -24.46 -3.49 -6.75
C GLN A 236 -23.60 -4.70 -7.15
N TYR A 237 -23.89 -5.85 -6.53
CA TYR A 237 -22.99 -7.00 -6.51
C TYR A 237 -22.66 -7.61 -7.88
N ARG A 238 -23.60 -7.58 -8.84
CA ARG A 238 -23.34 -8.06 -10.20
C ARG A 238 -22.25 -7.24 -10.89
N THR A 239 -22.32 -5.91 -10.80
CA THR A 239 -21.33 -4.99 -11.37
C THR A 239 -20.02 -5.06 -10.59
N ALA A 240 -20.08 -5.19 -9.26
CA ALA A 240 -18.91 -5.40 -8.41
C ALA A 240 -18.11 -6.65 -8.83
N ALA A 241 -18.79 -7.78 -9.08
CA ALA A 241 -18.17 -9.01 -9.53
C ALA A 241 -17.45 -8.84 -10.87
N GLN A 242 -18.09 -8.20 -11.86
CA GLN A 242 -17.49 -7.97 -13.19
C GLN A 242 -16.19 -7.16 -13.10
N HIS A 243 -16.19 -6.06 -12.34
CA HIS A 243 -14.99 -5.26 -12.15
C HIS A 243 -13.91 -5.99 -11.36
N ALA A 244 -14.29 -6.77 -10.33
CA ALA A 244 -13.34 -7.54 -9.54
C ALA A 244 -12.64 -8.62 -10.38
N GLU A 245 -13.39 -9.31 -11.25
CA GLU A 245 -12.83 -10.28 -12.20
C GLU A 245 -11.87 -9.62 -13.19
N ARG A 246 -12.27 -8.47 -13.75
CA ARG A 246 -11.41 -7.71 -14.67
C ARG A 246 -10.11 -7.29 -14.01
N SER A 247 -10.17 -6.78 -12.78
CA SER A 247 -8.98 -6.43 -11.99
C SER A 247 -8.08 -7.64 -11.77
N LEU A 248 -8.63 -8.77 -11.30
CA LEU A 248 -7.87 -9.98 -11.03
C LEU A 248 -7.22 -10.59 -12.28
N GLN A 249 -7.87 -10.45 -13.44
CA GLN A 249 -7.33 -10.90 -14.72
C GLN A 249 -6.12 -10.06 -15.17
N LEU A 250 -6.19 -8.74 -15.01
CA LEU A 250 -5.16 -7.81 -15.47
C LEU A 250 -4.01 -7.64 -14.48
N ARG A 251 -4.28 -7.76 -13.18
CA ARG A 251 -3.32 -7.36 -12.16
C ARG A 251 -2.16 -8.33 -12.03
N ALA A 252 -0.93 -7.81 -12.13
CA ALA A 252 0.27 -8.62 -11.93
C ALA A 252 0.34 -9.27 -10.52
N PRO A 253 0.89 -10.50 -10.41
CA PRO A 253 0.99 -11.23 -9.14
C PRO A 253 1.74 -10.49 -8.02
N GLY A 254 2.68 -9.60 -8.37
CA GLY A 254 3.45 -8.81 -7.40
C GLY A 254 2.62 -7.86 -6.54
N PHE A 255 1.37 -7.56 -6.92
CA PHE A 255 0.41 -6.79 -6.12
C PHE A 255 -0.47 -7.69 -5.26
N ALA A 256 0.13 -8.68 -4.59
CA ALA A 256 -0.57 -9.73 -3.84
C ALA A 256 -1.64 -9.18 -2.89
N ARG A 257 -1.33 -8.11 -2.14
CA ARG A 257 -2.28 -7.55 -1.16
C ARG A 257 -3.53 -6.97 -1.82
N SER A 258 -3.36 -6.19 -2.90
CA SER A 258 -4.49 -5.61 -3.63
C SER A 258 -5.32 -6.71 -4.31
N ARG A 259 -4.67 -7.74 -4.86
CA ARG A 259 -5.35 -8.91 -5.43
C ARG A 259 -6.19 -9.64 -4.38
N LEU A 260 -5.67 -9.81 -3.16
CA LEU A 260 -6.42 -10.38 -2.04
C LEU A 260 -7.67 -9.57 -1.72
N PHE A 261 -7.55 -8.25 -1.56
CA PHE A 261 -8.71 -7.37 -1.31
C PHE A 261 -9.77 -7.51 -2.41
N CYS A 262 -9.34 -7.49 -3.67
CA CYS A 262 -10.22 -7.64 -4.83
C CYS A 262 -10.88 -9.03 -4.86
N ARG A 263 -10.17 -10.10 -4.47
CA ARG A 263 -10.74 -11.45 -4.37
C ARG A 263 -11.83 -11.55 -3.31
N VAL A 264 -11.63 -10.90 -2.16
CA VAL A 264 -12.67 -10.85 -1.10
C VAL A 264 -13.89 -10.05 -1.57
N VAL A 265 -13.69 -8.96 -2.33
CA VAL A 265 -14.80 -8.23 -2.98
C VAL A 265 -15.58 -9.15 -3.93
N LEU A 266 -14.88 -9.94 -4.73
CA LEU A 266 -15.51 -10.93 -5.62
C LEU A 266 -16.26 -12.00 -4.81
N ALA A 267 -15.63 -12.59 -3.80
CA ALA A 267 -16.26 -13.59 -2.92
C ALA A 267 -17.53 -13.05 -2.27
N THR A 268 -17.48 -11.83 -1.74
CA THR A 268 -18.63 -11.14 -1.15
C THR A 268 -19.75 -10.90 -2.17
N SER A 269 -19.39 -10.52 -3.39
CA SER A 269 -20.35 -10.29 -4.46
C SER A 269 -21.02 -11.59 -4.91
N ARG A 270 -20.26 -12.67 -5.05
CA ARG A 270 -20.76 -14.01 -5.38
C ARG A 270 -21.69 -14.54 -4.28
N LEU A 271 -21.34 -14.34 -3.01
CA LEU A 271 -22.19 -14.70 -1.88
C LEU A 271 -23.54 -13.98 -1.93
N ALA A 272 -23.53 -12.67 -2.16
CA ALA A 272 -24.74 -11.86 -2.23
C ALA A 272 -25.63 -12.18 -3.45
N LEU A 273 -25.05 -12.80 -4.50
CA LEU A 273 -25.78 -13.31 -5.67
C LEU A 273 -26.30 -14.74 -5.47
N GLY A 274 -26.08 -15.36 -4.32
CA GLY A 274 -26.50 -16.73 -4.00
C GLY A 274 -25.54 -17.82 -4.49
N GLU A 275 -24.36 -17.44 -4.98
CA GLU A 275 -23.36 -18.36 -5.55
C GLU A 275 -22.39 -18.84 -4.46
N LEU A 276 -22.93 -19.58 -3.49
CA LEU A 276 -22.28 -19.90 -2.22
C LEU A 276 -20.98 -20.72 -2.38
N GLU A 277 -20.96 -21.69 -3.27
CA GLU A 277 -19.79 -22.54 -3.53
C GLU A 277 -18.60 -21.71 -4.04
N GLN A 278 -18.86 -20.83 -5.01
CA GLN A 278 -17.83 -19.96 -5.57
C GLN A 278 -17.35 -18.94 -4.54
N ALA A 279 -18.27 -18.36 -3.77
CA ALA A 279 -17.94 -17.45 -2.69
C ALA A 279 -17.00 -18.11 -1.65
N CYS A 280 -17.33 -19.32 -1.20
CA CYS A 280 -16.51 -20.09 -0.26
C CYS A 280 -15.13 -20.44 -0.83
N ALA A 281 -15.05 -20.82 -2.12
CA ALA A 281 -13.77 -21.14 -2.75
C ALA A 281 -12.84 -19.91 -2.80
N LEU A 282 -13.35 -18.77 -3.28
CA LEU A 282 -12.60 -17.51 -3.34
C LEU A 282 -12.23 -17.00 -1.95
N GLY A 283 -13.15 -17.13 -0.98
CA GLY A 283 -12.89 -16.78 0.41
C GLY A 283 -11.75 -17.60 1.00
N ALA A 284 -11.71 -18.92 0.75
CA ALA A 284 -10.66 -19.80 1.28
C ALA A 284 -9.29 -19.47 0.69
N GLU A 285 -9.23 -19.16 -0.62
CA GLU A 285 -8.01 -18.66 -1.25
C GLU A 285 -7.53 -17.36 -0.60
N ALA A 286 -8.44 -16.41 -0.40
CA ALA A 286 -8.10 -15.14 0.24
C ALA A 286 -7.62 -15.32 1.70
N ALA A 287 -8.24 -16.23 2.45
CA ALA A 287 -7.82 -16.56 3.82
C ALA A 287 -6.41 -17.15 3.86
N LYS A 288 -6.08 -18.06 2.93
CA LYS A 288 -4.73 -18.60 2.77
C LYS A 288 -3.73 -17.49 2.46
N GLU A 289 -4.00 -16.66 1.45
CA GLU A 289 -3.10 -15.55 1.10
C GLU A 289 -2.94 -14.56 2.27
N ALA A 290 -4.00 -14.28 3.03
CA ALA A 290 -3.93 -13.40 4.20
C ALA A 290 -2.99 -13.94 5.28
N SER A 291 -2.97 -15.27 5.49
CA SER A 291 -2.10 -15.92 6.48
C SER A 291 -0.61 -15.83 6.15
N GLU A 292 -0.28 -15.69 4.87
CA GLU A 292 1.10 -15.54 4.39
C GLU A 292 1.56 -14.07 4.42
N MET A 293 0.69 -13.14 4.84
CA MET A 293 0.94 -11.70 4.86
C MET A 293 0.95 -11.10 6.27
N ARG A 294 1.73 -10.03 6.45
CA ARG A 294 1.67 -9.18 7.65
C ARG A 294 0.81 -7.94 7.37
N SER A 295 -0.49 -8.13 7.27
CA SER A 295 -1.47 -7.07 7.04
C SER A 295 -2.72 -7.28 7.90
N ALA A 296 -3.00 -6.36 8.81
CA ALA A 296 -4.23 -6.40 9.61
C ALA A 296 -5.46 -6.15 8.74
N ARG A 297 -5.32 -5.35 7.68
CA ARG A 297 -6.39 -5.10 6.71
C ARG A 297 -6.75 -6.36 5.92
N ALA A 298 -5.77 -7.16 5.50
CA ALA A 298 -6.05 -8.43 4.81
C ALA A 298 -6.87 -9.38 5.68
N VAL A 299 -6.48 -9.50 6.95
CA VAL A 299 -7.22 -10.28 7.93
C VAL A 299 -8.63 -9.73 8.14
N GLU A 300 -8.80 -8.41 8.25
CA GLU A 300 -10.13 -7.82 8.45
C GLU A 300 -11.05 -8.00 7.22
N TYR A 301 -10.51 -7.94 6.00
CA TYR A 301 -11.29 -8.26 4.80
C TYR A 301 -11.82 -9.70 4.84
N VAL A 302 -10.99 -10.66 5.22
CA VAL A 302 -11.41 -12.06 5.36
C VAL A 302 -12.47 -12.20 6.46
N ARG A 303 -12.26 -11.57 7.62
CA ARG A 303 -13.23 -11.57 8.72
C ARG A 303 -14.57 -10.94 8.33
N ASP A 304 -14.57 -9.88 7.52
CA ASP A 304 -15.82 -9.30 7.02
C ASP A 304 -16.61 -10.28 6.15
N PHE A 305 -15.90 -11.01 5.28
CA PHE A 305 -16.50 -12.08 4.50
C PHE A 305 -17.05 -13.20 5.40
N GLU A 306 -16.31 -13.63 6.42
CA GLU A 306 -16.77 -14.65 7.38
C GLU A 306 -18.05 -14.23 8.11
N ARG A 307 -18.14 -12.97 8.55
CA ARG A 307 -19.36 -12.42 9.16
C ARG A 307 -20.56 -12.49 8.21
N ARG A 308 -20.35 -12.22 6.92
CA ARG A 308 -21.40 -12.31 5.89
C ARG A 308 -21.77 -13.74 5.54
N LEU A 309 -20.85 -14.69 5.73
CA LEU A 309 -21.06 -16.11 5.50
C LEU A 309 -21.82 -16.78 6.65
N GLU A 310 -21.84 -16.20 7.85
CA GLU A 310 -22.47 -16.78 9.04
C GLU A 310 -23.93 -17.24 8.87
N PRO A 311 -24.81 -16.53 8.14
CA PRO A 311 -26.17 -17.03 7.86
C PRO A 311 -26.22 -18.37 7.11
N TYR A 312 -25.13 -18.75 6.43
CA TYR A 312 -25.00 -19.97 5.63
C TYR A 312 -24.18 -21.06 6.33
N ARG A 313 -23.92 -20.93 7.64
CA ARG A 313 -23.05 -21.81 8.43
C ARG A 313 -23.33 -23.31 8.31
N ASP A 314 -24.57 -23.68 8.03
CA ASP A 314 -25.03 -25.07 7.94
C ASP A 314 -25.02 -25.60 6.50
N ALA A 315 -24.60 -24.79 5.52
CA ALA A 315 -24.37 -25.26 4.15
C ALA A 315 -23.06 -26.04 4.05
N ALA A 316 -23.02 -27.04 3.17
CA ALA A 316 -21.83 -27.87 2.96
C ALA A 316 -20.61 -27.03 2.55
N ALA A 317 -20.80 -26.07 1.62
CA ALA A 317 -19.74 -25.18 1.17
C ALA A 317 -19.15 -24.33 2.31
N ALA A 318 -19.99 -23.81 3.21
CA ALA A 318 -19.54 -23.01 4.35
C ALA A 318 -18.77 -23.84 5.39
N ARG A 319 -19.17 -25.10 5.62
CA ARG A 319 -18.39 -26.03 6.45
C ARG A 319 -17.02 -26.31 5.84
N THR A 320 -16.96 -26.65 4.54
CA THR A 320 -15.69 -26.88 3.84
C THR A 320 -14.78 -25.64 3.88
N TYR A 321 -15.35 -24.44 3.75
CA TYR A 321 -14.60 -23.20 3.93
C TYR A 321 -13.98 -23.13 5.33
N ARG A 322 -14.76 -23.35 6.40
CA ARG A 322 -14.25 -23.32 7.78
C ARG A 322 -13.20 -24.37 8.05
N ASP A 323 -13.38 -25.59 7.55
CA ASP A 323 -12.38 -26.67 7.69
C ASP A 323 -11.05 -26.27 7.05
N ARG A 324 -11.11 -25.64 5.86
CA ARG A 324 -9.91 -25.12 5.17
C ARG A 324 -9.26 -23.97 5.94
N VAL A 325 -10.05 -23.03 6.46
CA VAL A 325 -9.51 -21.89 7.23
C VAL A 325 -8.90 -22.36 8.55
N ALA A 326 -9.54 -23.30 9.26
CA ALA A 326 -9.01 -23.87 10.49
C ALA A 326 -7.68 -24.62 10.28
N ALA A 327 -7.46 -25.18 9.09
CA ALA A 327 -6.21 -25.86 8.74
C ALA A 327 -5.02 -24.91 8.49
N ILE A 328 -5.26 -23.60 8.36
CA ILE A 328 -4.21 -22.61 8.09
C ILE A 328 -3.41 -22.26 9.36
N GLY A 329 -3.98 -22.45 10.55
CA GLY A 329 -3.37 -22.14 11.85
C GLY A 329 -3.96 -20.89 12.47
#